data_AF-A0A563U710-F1
#
_entry.id   AF-A0A563U710-F1
#
_cell.length_a   1.000
_cell.length_b   1.000
_cell.length_c   1.000
_cell.angle_alpha   90.00
_cell.angle_beta   90.00
_cell.angle_gamma   90.00
#
_symmetry.space_group_name_H-M   'P 1'
#
loop_
_entity.id
_entity.type
_entity.pdbx_description
1 polymer ?
#
loop_
_entity_poly.entity_id
_entity_poly.type
_entity_poly.pdbx_seq_one_letter_code
_entity_poly.pdbx_strand_id
1 'polypeptide(L)'
;MDASLSDYKLLLQAYRLGLRIGLITKADVVAWADEIIMHTDEPDYTFIALSMSRDDNELIGVINQTVPESDDLVITRALLSEVWRRFHNQTINVAEAVFYIESLPRYKLTDYESLQAYDLEDYEFLYGHVNEPNLRFNVIRFLSIYQRFNFDNYPEWNQLSDELTAEIEIKKTLECRHDLYIYPQPRIIPAAHKKVSINFFALLAILPLASIGFLLLTGYVKSGKGESLSILGIICIVMAVVTFRNSRQT
;
A
#
# COMPACT_ATOMS: atom_id res chain seq x y z
N MET A 1 -0.49 44.58 7.78
CA MET A 1 -1.44 43.94 6.85
C MET A 1 -2.26 43.03 7.72
N ASP A 2 -3.56 43.25 7.83
CA ASP A 2 -4.40 42.52 8.78
C ASP A 2 -4.61 41.10 8.22
N ALA A 3 -3.94 40.11 8.80
CA ALA A 3 -4.10 38.73 8.42
C ALA A 3 -5.46 38.24 8.94
N SER A 4 -6.49 38.30 8.09
CA SER A 4 -7.82 37.81 8.45
C SER A 4 -7.82 36.29 8.44
N LEU A 5 -8.34 35.70 9.52
CA LEU A 5 -8.51 34.26 9.68
C LEU A 5 -9.31 33.60 8.55
N SER A 6 -10.17 34.39 7.88
CA SER A 6 -10.92 33.95 6.70
C SER A 6 -10.03 33.46 5.56
N ASP A 7 -8.82 34.02 5.47
CA ASP A 7 -7.92 33.81 4.35
C ASP A 7 -7.23 32.45 4.46
N TYR A 8 -7.17 31.89 5.68
CA TYR A 8 -6.48 30.63 5.98
C TYR A 8 -7.43 29.45 6.17
N LYS A 9 -8.71 29.58 5.82
CA LYS A 9 -9.72 28.53 6.07
C LYS A 9 -9.31 27.16 5.51
N LEU A 10 -8.89 27.09 4.25
CA LEU A 10 -8.49 25.82 3.63
C LEU A 10 -7.23 25.24 4.28
N LEU A 11 -6.26 26.10 4.61
CA LEU A 11 -5.01 25.71 5.26
C LEU A 11 -5.25 25.15 6.67
N LEU A 12 -6.08 25.83 7.48
CA LEU A 12 -6.47 25.37 8.80
C LEU A 12 -7.19 24.01 8.75
N GLN A 13 -8.02 23.79 7.74
CA GLN A 13 -8.67 22.48 7.55
C GLN A 13 -7.67 21.39 7.15
N ALA A 14 -6.69 21.72 6.29
CA ALA A 14 -5.60 20.80 5.96
C ALA A 14 -4.79 20.45 7.21
N TYR A 15 -4.45 21.43 8.06
CA TYR A 15 -3.79 21.18 9.34
C TYR A 15 -4.62 20.30 10.27
N ARG A 16 -5.91 20.56 10.43
CA ARG A 16 -6.78 19.71 11.25
C ARG A 16 -6.77 18.26 10.79
N LEU A 17 -6.93 18.02 9.48
CA LEU A 17 -6.96 16.67 8.94
C LEU A 17 -5.58 16.01 9.00
N GLY A 18 -4.52 16.76 8.68
CA GLY A 18 -3.14 16.30 8.78
C GLY A 18 -2.73 15.91 10.20
N LEU A 19 -3.10 16.70 11.21
CA LEU A 19 -2.90 16.38 12.63
C LEU A 19 -3.64 15.09 13.01
N ARG A 20 -4.90 14.95 12.58
CA ARG A 20 -5.75 13.78 12.92
C ARG A 20 -5.14 12.46 12.47
N ILE A 21 -4.43 12.45 11.34
CA ILE A 21 -3.80 11.25 10.78
C ILE A 21 -2.30 11.15 11.08
N GLY A 22 -1.73 12.12 11.82
CA GLY A 22 -0.29 12.17 12.10
C GLY A 22 0.60 12.49 10.90
N LEU A 23 0.03 13.05 9.82
CA LEU A 23 0.79 13.53 8.67
C LEU A 23 1.41 14.90 8.97
N ILE A 24 0.69 15.77 9.67
CA ILE A 24 1.18 17.05 10.15
C ILE A 24 1.40 16.96 11.65
N THR A 25 2.47 17.58 12.14
CA THR A 25 2.75 17.63 13.58
C THR A 25 2.28 18.95 14.18
N LYS A 26 2.04 18.98 15.48
CA LYS A 26 1.85 20.24 16.22
C LYS A 26 2.95 21.27 15.92
N ALA A 27 4.21 20.84 15.83
CA ALA A 27 5.34 21.74 15.62
C ALA A 27 5.21 22.49 14.28
N ASP A 28 4.73 21.83 13.23
CA ASP A 28 4.50 22.46 11.92
C ASP A 28 3.45 23.57 12.03
N VAL A 29 2.33 23.30 12.72
CA VAL A 29 1.23 24.26 12.87
C VAL A 29 1.61 25.44 13.77
N VAL A 30 2.33 25.17 14.87
CA VAL A 30 2.82 26.22 15.77
C VAL A 30 3.83 27.12 15.07
N ALA A 31 4.79 26.56 14.34
CA ALA A 31 5.78 27.33 13.61
C ALA A 31 5.12 28.26 12.58
N TRP A 32 4.12 27.75 11.86
CA TRP A 32 3.32 28.56 10.94
C TRP A 32 2.52 29.67 11.66
N ALA A 33 1.89 29.38 12.79
CA ALA A 33 1.13 30.38 13.55
C ALA A 33 2.06 31.48 14.11
N ASP A 34 3.23 31.09 14.62
CA ASP A 34 4.26 32.01 15.12
C ASP A 34 4.77 32.93 14.00
N GLU A 35 4.95 32.40 12.80
CA GLU A 35 5.33 33.21 11.64
C GLU A 35 4.30 34.31 11.36
N ILE A 36 3.00 34.00 11.41
CA ILE A 36 1.94 34.99 11.22
C ILE A 36 1.97 36.04 12.35
N ILE A 37 2.11 35.61 13.59
CA ILE A 37 2.18 36.51 14.77
C ILE A 37 3.36 37.47 14.65
N MET A 38 4.52 37.00 14.20
CA MET A 38 5.73 37.83 14.06
C MET A 38 5.61 38.90 12.97
N HIS A 39 4.77 38.68 11.95
CA HIS A 39 4.66 39.57 10.78
C HIS A 39 3.34 40.38 10.74
N THR A 40 2.51 40.27 11.78
CA THR A 40 1.23 40.97 11.88
C THR A 40 1.20 41.81 13.15
N ASP A 41 0.92 43.11 13.03
CA ASP A 41 0.88 44.03 14.18
C ASP A 41 -0.25 43.67 15.17
N GLU A 42 -1.40 43.23 14.65
CA GLU A 42 -2.58 42.82 15.41
C GLU A 42 -3.08 41.45 14.89
N PRO A 43 -2.42 40.34 15.26
CA PRO A 43 -2.85 39.02 14.80
C PRO A 43 -4.18 38.61 15.46
N ASP A 44 -5.03 37.90 14.71
CA ASP A 44 -6.24 37.28 15.27
C ASP A 44 -5.87 36.38 16.46
N TYR A 45 -6.66 36.46 17.54
CA TYR A 45 -6.47 35.68 18.77
C TYR A 45 -6.33 34.17 18.50
N THR A 46 -6.95 33.67 17.42
CA THR A 46 -6.85 32.27 17.01
C THR A 46 -5.41 31.87 16.73
N PHE A 47 -4.58 32.70 16.10
CA PHE A 47 -3.18 32.37 15.85
C PHE A 47 -2.40 32.22 17.17
N ILE A 48 -2.68 33.09 18.14
CA ILE A 48 -2.11 33.01 19.48
C ILE A 48 -2.53 31.70 20.17
N ALA A 49 -3.81 31.34 20.07
CA ALA A 49 -4.33 30.09 20.63
C ALA A 49 -3.69 28.84 19.98
N LEU A 50 -3.44 28.87 18.67
CA LEU A 50 -2.74 27.80 17.96
C LEU A 50 -1.29 27.67 18.44
N SER A 51 -0.56 28.78 18.52
CA SER A 51 0.83 28.83 19.02
C SER A 51 0.96 28.28 20.45
N MET A 52 -0.01 28.60 21.32
CA MET A 52 -0.01 28.20 22.73
C MET A 52 -0.58 26.81 23.02
N SER A 53 -1.12 26.11 22.03
CA SER A 53 -1.75 24.80 22.22
C SER A 53 -0.74 23.79 22.77
N ARG A 54 -1.16 22.89 23.66
CA ARG A 54 -0.27 21.98 24.39
C ARG A 54 -0.06 20.66 23.67
N ASP A 55 -1.08 20.17 22.98
CA ASP A 55 -1.07 18.91 22.23
C ASP A 55 -1.89 19.01 20.94
N ASP A 56 -1.86 17.94 20.13
CA ASP A 56 -2.56 17.86 18.85
C ASP A 56 -4.10 17.99 19.01
N ASN A 57 -4.66 17.49 20.12
CA ASN A 57 -6.10 17.55 20.35
C ASN A 57 -6.56 18.96 20.68
N GLU A 58 -5.78 19.70 21.47
CA GLU A 58 -6.03 21.11 21.75
C GLU A 58 -5.96 21.94 20.45
N LEU A 59 -4.95 21.72 19.61
CA LEU A 59 -4.84 22.35 18.29
C LEU A 59 -6.08 22.08 17.42
N ILE A 60 -6.47 20.81 17.29
CA ILE A 60 -7.67 20.41 16.55
C ILE A 60 -8.92 21.09 17.14
N GLY A 61 -9.00 21.19 18.47
CA GLY A 61 -10.08 21.87 19.17
C GLY A 61 -10.19 23.34 18.83
N VAL A 62 -9.06 24.07 18.82
CA VAL A 62 -9.01 25.48 18.42
C VAL A 62 -9.46 25.63 16.96
N ILE A 63 -8.94 24.81 16.05
CA ILE A 63 -9.33 24.87 14.62
C ILE A 63 -10.83 24.61 14.43
N ASN A 64 -11.40 23.64 15.16
CA ASN A 64 -12.82 23.29 15.06
C ASN A 64 -13.77 24.40 15.50
N GLN A 65 -13.36 25.25 16.45
CA GLN A 65 -14.16 26.40 16.88
C GLN A 65 -14.20 27.50 15.82
N THR A 66 -13.21 27.51 14.94
CA THR A 66 -12.97 28.60 14.00
C THR A 66 -13.43 28.27 12.58
N VAL A 67 -13.14 27.06 12.10
CA VAL A 67 -13.37 26.67 10.71
C VAL A 67 -14.24 25.42 10.64
N PRO A 68 -15.42 25.48 10.01
CA PRO A 68 -16.27 24.30 9.84
C PRO A 68 -15.58 23.24 8.98
N GLU A 69 -16.10 22.02 9.01
CA GLU A 69 -15.69 21.01 8.04
C GLU A 69 -16.13 21.41 6.62
N SER A 70 -15.20 21.34 5.66
CA SER A 70 -15.46 21.47 4.23
C SER A 70 -15.24 20.12 3.55
N ASP A 71 -16.01 19.90 2.50
CA ASP A 71 -15.84 18.79 1.56
C ASP A 71 -15.00 19.17 0.34
N ASP A 72 -14.28 20.29 0.40
CA ASP A 72 -13.39 20.71 -0.68
C ASP A 72 -12.24 19.70 -0.88
N LEU A 73 -12.24 19.12 -2.08
CA LEU A 73 -11.22 18.17 -2.55
C LEU A 73 -9.81 18.76 -2.53
N VAL A 74 -9.69 20.09 -2.60
CA VAL A 74 -8.41 20.81 -2.59
C VAL A 74 -7.61 20.54 -1.32
N ILE A 75 -8.29 20.34 -0.19
CA ILE A 75 -7.68 20.01 1.10
C ILE A 75 -6.99 18.65 1.01
N THR A 76 -7.67 17.66 0.44
CA THR A 76 -7.12 16.31 0.23
C THR A 76 -5.93 16.36 -0.73
N ARG A 77 -6.01 17.13 -1.82
CA ARG A 77 -4.91 17.29 -2.80
C ARG A 77 -3.67 17.93 -2.16
N ALA A 78 -3.84 18.95 -1.33
CA ALA A 78 -2.74 19.57 -0.60
C ALA A 78 -2.09 18.60 0.41
N LEU A 79 -2.87 17.73 1.05
CA LEU A 79 -2.30 16.71 1.95
C LEU A 79 -1.58 15.62 1.16
N LEU A 80 -2.11 15.20 0.00
CA LEU A 80 -1.41 14.27 -0.90
C LEU A 80 -0.09 14.85 -1.42
N SER A 81 -0.01 16.16 -1.63
CA SER A 81 1.26 16.79 -1.99
C SER A 81 2.27 16.80 -0.83
N GLU A 82 1.80 16.88 0.41
CA GLU A 82 2.67 16.70 1.57
C GLU A 82 3.20 15.26 1.67
N VAL A 83 2.34 14.27 1.41
CA VAL A 83 2.79 12.86 1.30
C VAL A 83 3.82 12.73 0.18
N TRP A 84 3.58 13.32 -0.99
CA TRP A 84 4.55 13.35 -2.10
C TRP A 84 5.89 13.92 -1.66
N ARG A 85 5.91 15.09 -1.02
CA ARG A 85 7.13 15.78 -0.59
C ARG A 85 7.93 14.94 0.39
N ARG A 86 7.29 14.38 1.41
CA ARG A 86 7.94 13.51 2.40
C ARG A 86 8.50 12.25 1.75
N PHE A 87 7.72 11.62 0.87
CA PHE A 87 8.12 10.40 0.19
C PHE A 87 9.27 10.63 -0.80
N HIS A 88 9.18 11.70 -1.59
CA HIS A 88 10.23 12.11 -2.54
C HIS A 88 11.54 12.46 -1.83
N ASN A 89 11.45 13.15 -0.69
CA ASN A 89 12.60 13.49 0.15
C ASN A 89 13.07 12.33 1.05
N GLN A 90 12.47 11.15 0.92
CA GLN A 90 12.81 9.93 1.67
C GLN A 90 12.67 10.09 3.19
N THR A 91 11.81 11.00 3.66
CA THR A 91 11.50 11.13 5.09
C THR A 91 10.43 10.13 5.54
N ILE A 92 9.68 9.56 4.59
CA ILE A 92 8.78 8.41 4.79
C ILE A 92 9.05 7.34 3.74
N ASN A 93 8.80 6.09 4.07
CA ASN A 93 8.94 4.94 3.17
C ASN A 93 7.64 4.66 2.37
N VAL A 94 7.67 3.62 1.52
CA VAL A 94 6.52 3.25 0.65
C VAL A 94 5.29 2.88 1.48
N ALA A 95 5.45 2.08 2.54
CA ALA A 95 4.33 1.66 3.39
C ALA A 95 3.72 2.84 4.14
N GLU A 96 4.55 3.76 4.65
CA GLU A 96 4.07 4.99 5.28
C GLU A 96 3.31 5.88 4.28
N ALA A 97 3.80 6.01 3.04
CA ALA A 97 3.10 6.76 2.01
C ALA A 97 1.73 6.15 1.68
N VAL A 98 1.64 4.83 1.52
CA VAL A 98 0.38 4.12 1.29
C VAL A 98 -0.58 4.32 2.47
N PHE A 99 -0.10 4.15 3.70
CA PHE A 99 -0.89 4.40 4.92
C PHE A 99 -1.52 5.80 4.93
N TYR A 100 -0.76 6.84 4.59
CA TYR A 100 -1.30 8.20 4.54
C TYR A 100 -2.28 8.41 3.39
N ILE A 101 -2.03 7.82 2.21
CA ILE A 101 -2.97 7.88 1.08
C ILE A 101 -4.33 7.26 1.47
N GLU A 102 -4.31 6.12 2.16
CA GLU A 102 -5.51 5.41 2.61
C GLU A 102 -6.25 6.14 3.74
N SER A 103 -5.51 6.82 4.61
CA SER A 103 -6.06 7.55 5.75
C SER A 103 -6.75 8.86 5.36
N LEU A 104 -6.49 9.37 4.15
CA LEU A 104 -7.11 10.60 3.64
C LEU A 104 -8.52 10.34 3.08
N PRO A 105 -9.43 11.33 3.10
CA PRO A 105 -10.79 11.19 2.63
C PRO A 105 -10.84 11.15 1.09
N ARG A 106 -10.47 10.00 0.52
CA ARG A 106 -10.40 9.75 -0.93
C ARG A 106 -11.73 10.02 -1.63
N TYR A 107 -12.86 9.79 -0.96
CA TYR A 107 -14.21 10.08 -1.48
C TYR A 107 -14.44 11.56 -1.83
N LYS A 108 -13.56 12.47 -1.38
CA LYS A 108 -13.61 13.89 -1.77
C LYS A 108 -12.92 14.15 -3.11
N LEU A 109 -12.01 13.27 -3.56
CA LEU A 109 -11.31 13.43 -4.84
C LEU A 109 -12.25 13.16 -6.02
N THR A 110 -11.79 13.44 -7.24
CA THR A 110 -12.55 13.03 -8.43
C THR A 110 -12.62 11.49 -8.52
N ASP A 111 -13.61 10.96 -9.25
CA ASP A 111 -13.74 9.51 -9.45
C ASP A 111 -12.46 8.86 -9.99
N TYR A 112 -11.75 9.55 -10.86
CA TYR A 112 -10.49 9.08 -11.44
C TYR A 112 -9.37 9.01 -10.40
N GLU A 113 -9.18 10.07 -9.62
CA GLU A 113 -8.19 10.09 -8.54
C GLU A 113 -8.52 9.04 -7.48
N SER A 114 -9.79 8.90 -7.13
CA SER A 114 -10.26 7.88 -6.19
C SER A 114 -9.95 6.48 -6.70
N LEU A 115 -10.25 6.19 -7.97
CA LEU A 115 -9.94 4.90 -8.60
C LEU A 115 -8.44 4.61 -8.60
N GLN A 116 -7.61 5.59 -8.97
CA GLN A 116 -6.16 5.43 -8.93
C GLN A 116 -5.62 5.19 -7.51
N ALA A 117 -6.26 5.76 -6.49
CA ALA A 117 -5.91 5.51 -5.10
C ALA A 117 -6.37 4.11 -4.63
N TYR A 118 -7.50 3.60 -5.11
CA TYR A 118 -7.94 2.22 -4.83
C TYR A 118 -7.00 1.17 -5.45
N ASP A 119 -6.49 1.42 -6.66
CA ASP A 119 -5.53 0.53 -7.32
C ASP A 119 -4.24 0.32 -6.50
N LEU A 120 -3.91 1.24 -5.59
CA LEU A 120 -2.77 1.12 -4.66
C LEU A 120 -3.08 0.20 -3.47
N GLU A 121 -4.30 0.26 -2.93
CA GLU A 121 -4.77 -0.53 -1.79
C GLU A 121 -4.92 -2.01 -2.16
N ASP A 122 -5.54 -2.28 -3.32
CA ASP A 122 -5.66 -3.64 -3.86
C ASP A 122 -4.28 -4.30 -4.07
N TYR A 123 -3.26 -3.49 -4.35
CA TYR A 123 -1.90 -4.00 -4.55
C TYR A 123 -1.27 -4.53 -3.25
N GLU A 124 -1.47 -3.84 -2.13
CA GLU A 124 -0.97 -4.30 -0.83
C GLU A 124 -1.71 -5.56 -0.37
N PHE A 125 -3.02 -5.63 -0.58
CA PHE A 125 -3.85 -6.77 -0.20
C PHE A 125 -3.57 -8.03 -1.05
N LEU A 126 -3.40 -7.88 -2.37
CA LEU A 126 -3.27 -9.02 -3.30
C LEU A 126 -1.86 -9.61 -3.39
N TYR A 127 -0.81 -8.79 -3.23
CA TYR A 127 0.56 -9.22 -3.55
C TYR A 127 1.48 -9.39 -2.33
N GLY A 128 1.07 -8.97 -1.13
CA GLY A 128 1.85 -9.11 0.10
C GLY A 128 3.01 -8.11 0.25
N HIS A 129 3.54 -8.00 1.46
CA HIS A 129 4.38 -6.88 1.94
C HIS A 129 5.41 -6.30 0.94
N VAL A 130 5.16 -5.04 0.55
CA VAL A 130 6.05 -3.85 0.47
C VAL A 130 7.31 -3.90 -0.41
N ASN A 131 7.75 -5.06 -0.90
CA ASN A 131 9.05 -5.20 -1.59
C ASN A 131 8.97 -5.23 -3.12
N GLU A 132 7.85 -4.80 -3.72
CA GLU A 132 7.78 -4.72 -5.18
C GLU A 132 8.22 -3.34 -5.70
N PRO A 133 9.23 -3.27 -6.61
CA PRO A 133 9.57 -2.07 -7.37
C PRO A 133 8.35 -1.41 -8.03
N ASN A 134 7.32 -2.21 -8.34
CA ASN A 134 6.07 -1.78 -8.93
C ASN A 134 5.24 -0.90 -7.99
N LEU A 135 5.18 -1.21 -6.69
CA LEU A 135 4.40 -0.41 -5.73
C LEU A 135 5.01 0.98 -5.55
N ARG A 136 6.33 1.05 -5.39
CA ARG A 136 7.05 2.34 -5.34
C ARG A 136 6.78 3.16 -6.60
N PHE A 137 6.84 2.55 -7.78
CA PHE A 137 6.55 3.23 -9.03
C PHE A 137 5.10 3.73 -9.10
N ASN A 138 4.13 2.92 -8.66
CA ASN A 138 2.72 3.29 -8.64
C ASN A 138 2.44 4.44 -7.66
N VAL A 139 3.05 4.42 -6.47
CA VAL A 139 2.98 5.52 -5.50
C VAL A 139 3.57 6.80 -6.10
N ILE A 140 4.74 6.73 -6.74
CA ILE A 140 5.33 7.89 -7.44
C ILE A 140 4.36 8.42 -8.51
N ARG A 141 3.85 7.52 -9.36
CA ARG A 141 2.94 7.89 -10.45
C ARG A 141 1.70 8.61 -9.91
N PHE A 142 1.07 8.04 -8.88
CA PHE A 142 -0.12 8.63 -8.25
C PHE A 142 0.18 9.97 -7.58
N LEU A 143 1.20 10.04 -6.73
CA LEU A 143 1.49 11.24 -5.94
C LEU A 143 2.07 12.40 -6.77
N SER A 144 2.78 12.12 -7.85
CA SER A 144 3.47 13.13 -8.65
C SER A 144 2.55 14.20 -9.27
N ILE A 145 1.27 13.90 -9.48
CA ILE A 145 0.32 14.87 -10.04
C ILE A 145 0.01 16.00 -9.05
N TYR A 146 0.22 15.79 -7.75
CA TYR A 146 -0.03 16.77 -6.70
C TYR A 146 1.20 17.64 -6.37
N GLN A 147 2.34 17.44 -7.05
CA GLN A 147 3.61 18.09 -6.71
C GLN A 147 3.58 19.64 -6.74
N ARG A 148 2.58 20.24 -7.39
CA ARG A 148 2.42 21.69 -7.50
C ARG A 148 1.81 22.34 -6.24
N PHE A 149 1.18 21.54 -5.37
CA PHE A 149 0.59 22.04 -4.13
C PHE A 149 1.62 22.06 -2.99
N ASN A 150 1.62 23.12 -2.21
CA ASN A 150 2.42 23.30 -1.00
C ASN A 150 1.64 24.15 0.02
N PHE A 151 1.89 23.98 1.30
CA PHE A 151 1.32 24.81 2.36
C PHE A 151 1.71 26.29 2.20
N ASP A 152 2.88 26.57 1.61
CA ASP A 152 3.34 27.94 1.32
C ASP A 152 2.59 28.61 0.17
N ASN A 153 1.97 27.84 -0.74
CA ASN A 153 1.18 28.37 -1.86
C ASN A 153 -0.33 28.13 -1.69
N TYR A 154 -0.80 28.03 -0.44
CA TYR A 154 -2.23 27.88 -0.13
C TYR A 154 -3.17 28.88 -0.82
N PRO A 155 -2.78 30.15 -1.11
CA PRO A 155 -3.66 31.07 -1.83
C PRO A 155 -3.97 30.63 -3.27
N GLU A 156 -3.07 29.84 -3.88
CA GLU A 156 -3.18 29.36 -5.26
C GLU A 156 -3.90 28.02 -5.37
N TRP A 157 -4.18 27.35 -4.24
CA TRP A 157 -4.69 25.98 -4.21
C TRP A 157 -5.94 25.75 -5.05
N ASN A 158 -6.91 26.67 -5.00
CA ASN A 158 -8.13 26.54 -5.81
C ASN A 158 -7.82 26.57 -7.31
N GLN A 159 -6.98 27.51 -7.75
CA GLN A 159 -6.56 27.59 -9.15
C GLN A 159 -5.82 26.31 -9.58
N LEU A 160 -4.86 25.85 -8.77
CA LEU A 160 -4.11 24.62 -9.04
C LEU A 160 -5.04 23.39 -9.10
N SER A 161 -6.07 23.37 -8.26
CA SER A 161 -7.08 22.32 -8.26
C SER A 161 -7.92 22.33 -9.53
N ASP A 162 -8.35 23.49 -10.00
CA ASP A 162 -9.12 23.61 -11.23
C ASP A 162 -8.27 23.18 -12.45
N GLU A 163 -7.01 23.61 -12.50
CA GLU A 163 -6.06 23.22 -13.54
C GLU A 163 -5.82 21.69 -13.55
N LEU A 164 -5.57 21.09 -12.38
CA LEU A 164 -5.37 19.64 -12.27
C LEU A 164 -6.63 18.87 -12.69
N THR A 165 -7.82 19.36 -12.32
CA THR A 165 -9.08 18.75 -12.76
C THR A 165 -9.22 18.78 -14.27
N ALA A 166 -8.87 19.89 -14.92
CA ALA A 166 -8.88 19.98 -16.38
C ALA A 166 -7.85 19.03 -17.03
N GLU A 167 -6.64 18.91 -16.47
CA GLU A 167 -5.62 17.97 -16.93
C GLU A 167 -6.06 16.50 -16.83
N ILE A 168 -6.71 16.14 -15.71
CA ILE A 168 -7.27 14.80 -15.50
C ILE A 168 -8.36 14.50 -16.53
N GLU A 169 -9.23 15.46 -16.83
CA GLU A 169 -10.31 15.26 -17.81
C GLU A 169 -9.77 15.05 -19.24
N ILE A 170 -8.70 15.75 -19.59
CA ILE A 170 -7.97 15.52 -20.85
C ILE A 170 -7.38 14.09 -20.87
N LYS A 171 -6.73 13.65 -19.78
CA LYS A 171 -6.15 12.30 -19.68
C LYS A 171 -7.20 11.21 -19.82
N LYS A 172 -8.33 11.31 -19.11
CA LYS A 172 -9.47 10.38 -19.26
C LYS A 172 -9.92 10.27 -20.72
N THR A 173 -10.03 11.40 -21.42
CA THR A 173 -10.46 11.43 -22.83
C THR A 173 -9.45 10.74 -23.76
N LEU A 174 -8.16 10.82 -23.44
CA LEU A 174 -7.09 10.15 -24.20
C LEU A 174 -7.04 8.64 -23.92
N GLU A 175 -7.26 8.24 -22.67
CA GLU A 175 -7.35 6.83 -22.24
C GLU A 175 -8.59 6.15 -22.85
N CYS A 176 -9.78 6.78 -22.78
CA CYS A 176 -10.99 6.29 -23.45
C CYS A 176 -10.84 6.18 -24.98
N ARG A 177 -9.99 7.01 -25.61
CA ARG A 177 -9.65 6.87 -27.04
C ARG A 177 -8.69 5.70 -27.29
N HIS A 178 -7.87 5.34 -26.32
CA HIS A 178 -7.01 4.15 -26.37
C HIS A 178 -7.75 2.86 -26.02
N ASP A 179 -8.87 2.90 -25.30
CA ASP A 179 -9.70 1.72 -25.02
C ASP A 179 -10.43 1.16 -26.26
N LEU A 180 -10.39 1.86 -27.40
CA LEU A 180 -10.72 1.27 -28.71
C LEU A 180 -9.66 0.27 -29.20
N TYR A 181 -8.44 0.31 -28.65
CA TYR A 181 -7.58 -0.85 -28.64
C TYR A 181 -8.06 -1.72 -27.49
N ILE A 182 -8.83 -2.74 -27.85
CA ILE A 182 -9.05 -3.92 -27.02
C ILE A 182 -7.65 -4.36 -26.57
N TYR A 183 -7.25 -4.01 -25.36
CA TYR A 183 -6.21 -4.75 -24.67
C TYR A 183 -6.74 -6.18 -24.69
N PRO A 184 -6.04 -7.14 -25.34
CA PRO A 184 -6.41 -8.52 -25.16
C PRO A 184 -6.27 -8.73 -23.66
N GLN A 185 -7.43 -8.80 -22.98
CA GLN A 185 -7.52 -9.15 -21.57
C GLN A 185 -6.53 -10.29 -21.42
N PRO A 186 -5.44 -10.14 -20.63
CA PRO A 186 -4.50 -11.23 -20.46
C PRO A 186 -5.38 -12.38 -20.06
N ARG A 187 -5.44 -13.42 -20.92
CA ARG A 187 -6.23 -14.60 -20.61
C ARG A 187 -5.86 -14.89 -19.19
N ILE A 188 -6.84 -14.86 -18.28
CA ILE A 188 -6.65 -15.37 -16.94
C ILE A 188 -6.31 -16.83 -17.21
N ILE A 189 -5.01 -17.13 -17.34
CA ILE A 189 -4.52 -18.47 -17.30
C ILE A 189 -4.77 -18.78 -15.83
N PRO A 190 -5.82 -19.56 -15.49
CA PRO A 190 -6.03 -19.94 -14.10
C PRO A 190 -4.68 -20.43 -13.63
N ALA A 191 -4.15 -19.82 -12.56
CA ALA A 191 -2.82 -20.10 -12.04
C ALA A 191 -2.62 -21.59 -12.17
N ALA A 192 -1.75 -22.01 -13.09
CA ALA A 192 -1.64 -23.40 -13.43
C ALA A 192 -1.39 -24.08 -12.10
N HIS A 193 -2.38 -24.81 -11.58
CA HIS A 193 -2.23 -25.60 -10.37
C HIS A 193 -0.99 -26.39 -10.67
N LYS A 194 0.13 -25.98 -10.08
CA LYS A 194 1.43 -26.53 -10.38
C LYS A 194 1.23 -27.97 -9.99
N LYS A 195 1.02 -28.84 -10.99
CA LYS A 195 0.73 -30.25 -10.79
C LYS A 195 1.88 -30.68 -9.92
N VAL A 196 1.63 -30.82 -8.62
CA VAL A 196 2.55 -31.50 -7.72
C VAL A 196 2.62 -32.85 -8.36
N SER A 197 3.71 -33.07 -9.09
CA SER A 197 3.76 -34.14 -10.06
C SER A 197 3.56 -35.42 -9.28
N ILE A 198 2.80 -36.34 -9.85
CA ILE A 198 2.56 -37.68 -9.29
C ILE A 198 3.89 -38.32 -8.82
N ASN A 199 5.00 -37.89 -9.42
CA ASN A 199 6.38 -38.24 -9.09
C ASN A 199 6.80 -37.87 -7.65
N PHE A 200 6.28 -36.81 -7.04
CA PHE A 200 6.61 -36.45 -5.65
C PHE A 200 6.02 -37.45 -4.66
N PHE A 201 4.75 -37.81 -4.81
CA PHE A 201 4.10 -38.82 -3.96
C PHE A 201 4.67 -40.23 -4.19
N ALA A 202 5.01 -40.56 -5.45
CA ALA A 202 5.70 -41.82 -5.76
C ALA A 202 7.07 -41.90 -5.07
N LEU A 203 7.87 -40.83 -5.12
CA LEU A 203 9.17 -40.76 -4.43
C LEU A 203 9.03 -40.92 -2.91
N LEU A 204 8.01 -40.31 -2.31
CA LEU A 204 7.74 -40.41 -0.88
C LEU A 204 7.39 -41.85 -0.45
N ALA A 205 6.70 -42.62 -1.31
CA ALA A 205 6.32 -44.00 -1.03
C ALA A 205 7.46 -45.03 -1.24
N ILE A 206 8.42 -44.73 -2.11
CA ILE A 206 9.53 -45.64 -2.46
C ILE A 206 10.58 -45.72 -1.34
N LEU A 207 10.88 -44.61 -0.68
CA LEU A 207 11.87 -44.51 0.40
C LEU A 207 11.61 -45.48 1.59
N PRO A 208 10.41 -45.55 2.18
CA PRO A 208 10.14 -46.48 3.27
C PRO A 208 10.15 -47.94 2.81
N LEU A 209 9.65 -48.25 1.61
CA LEU A 209 9.65 -49.61 1.06
C LEU A 209 11.08 -50.15 0.84
N ALA A 210 11.97 -49.32 0.30
CA ALA A 210 13.37 -49.68 0.11
C ALA A 210 14.10 -49.87 1.47
N SER A 211 13.80 -49.01 2.44
CA SER A 211 14.39 -49.09 3.79
C SER A 211 13.96 -50.35 4.53
N ILE A 212 12.66 -50.70 4.49
CA ILE A 212 12.13 -51.94 5.08
C ILE A 212 12.73 -53.16 4.38
N GLY A 213 12.81 -53.14 3.05
CA GLY A 213 13.43 -54.22 2.28
C GLY A 213 14.89 -54.47 2.66
N PHE A 214 15.66 -53.41 2.86
CA PHE A 214 17.06 -53.49 3.30
C PHE A 214 17.20 -54.03 4.73
N LEU A 215 16.35 -53.60 5.67
CA LEU A 215 16.33 -54.12 7.04
C LEU A 215 15.97 -55.62 7.11
N LEU A 216 15.05 -56.07 6.25
CA LEU A 216 14.70 -57.49 6.13
C LEU A 216 15.84 -58.32 5.51
N LEU A 217 16.57 -57.77 4.53
CA LEU A 217 17.70 -58.45 3.89
C LEU A 217 18.92 -58.61 4.80
N THR A 218 19.22 -57.58 5.60
CA THR A 218 20.35 -57.59 6.54
C THR A 218 20.11 -58.50 7.76
N GLY A 219 18.91 -59.07 7.89
CA GLY A 219 18.57 -60.00 8.98
C GLY A 219 18.35 -59.31 10.33
N TYR A 220 18.25 -57.97 10.33
CA TYR A 220 17.92 -57.18 11.52
C TYR A 220 16.50 -57.45 12.02
N VAL A 221 15.60 -57.86 11.12
CA VAL A 221 14.24 -58.28 11.44
C VAL A 221 14.12 -59.78 11.20
N LYS A 222 13.86 -60.53 12.27
CA LYS A 222 13.62 -61.98 12.24
C LYS A 222 12.15 -62.27 12.53
N SER A 223 11.65 -63.37 11.99
CA SER A 223 10.35 -63.91 12.38
C SER A 223 10.34 -64.24 13.88
N GLY A 224 9.17 -64.34 14.50
CA GLY A 224 9.03 -64.80 15.90
C GLY A 224 9.61 -66.21 16.15
N LYS A 225 9.89 -66.98 15.08
CA LYS A 225 10.58 -68.28 15.11
C LYS A 225 12.09 -68.19 14.83
N GLY A 226 12.66 -66.99 14.67
CA GLY A 226 14.08 -66.76 14.39
C GLY A 226 14.51 -66.95 12.93
N GLU A 227 13.59 -67.32 12.04
CA GLU A 227 13.84 -67.50 10.61
C GLU A 227 14.09 -66.16 9.89
N SER A 228 14.95 -66.21 8.87
CA SER A 228 15.27 -65.05 8.02
C SER A 228 14.08 -64.70 7.13
N LEU A 229 13.72 -63.42 7.09
CA LEU A 229 12.67 -62.87 6.22
C LEU A 229 13.24 -62.27 4.93
N SER A 230 14.42 -62.72 4.51
CA SER A 230 15.14 -62.19 3.34
C SER A 230 14.31 -62.23 2.05
N ILE A 231 13.46 -63.25 1.87
CA ILE A 231 12.54 -63.36 0.71
C ILE A 231 11.56 -62.18 0.67
N LEU A 232 10.98 -61.79 1.81
CA LEU A 232 10.10 -60.61 1.88
C LEU A 232 10.87 -59.32 1.59
N GLY A 233 12.12 -59.23 2.05
CA GLY A 233 13.00 -58.10 1.74
C GLY A 233 13.25 -57.94 0.24
N ILE A 234 13.51 -59.04 -0.49
CA ILE A 234 13.67 -59.04 -1.95
C ILE A 234 12.38 -58.55 -2.62
N ILE A 235 11.22 -59.05 -2.19
CA ILE A 235 9.92 -58.64 -2.76
C ILE A 235 9.69 -57.14 -2.57
N CYS A 236 9.96 -56.58 -1.38
CA CYS A 236 9.83 -55.14 -1.13
C CYS A 236 10.72 -54.28 -2.04
N ILE A 237 11.97 -54.70 -2.27
CA ILE A 237 12.90 -53.97 -3.15
C ILE A 237 12.45 -54.06 -4.61
N VAL A 238 12.03 -55.23 -5.07
CA VAL A 238 11.49 -55.38 -6.44
C VAL A 238 10.27 -54.49 -6.64
N MET A 239 9.34 -54.46 -5.67
CA MET A 239 8.19 -53.56 -5.74
C MET A 239 8.60 -52.08 -5.79
N ALA A 240 9.55 -51.66 -4.95
CA ALA A 240 10.07 -50.28 -4.96
C ALA A 240 10.68 -49.90 -6.33
N VAL A 241 11.43 -50.81 -6.96
CA VAL A 241 12.04 -50.59 -8.30
C VAL A 241 10.98 -50.52 -9.40
N VAL A 242 9.97 -51.41 -9.37
CA VAL A 242 8.87 -51.40 -10.35
C VAL A 242 8.05 -50.11 -10.24
N THR A 243 7.70 -49.69 -9.02
CA THR A 243 6.98 -48.43 -8.79
C THR A 243 7.78 -47.22 -9.25
N PHE A 244 9.10 -47.19 -8.99
CA PHE A 244 9.97 -46.12 -9.49
C PHE A 244 10.00 -46.06 -11.02
N ARG A 245 10.13 -47.22 -11.69
CA ARG A 245 10.17 -47.30 -13.16
C ARG A 245 8.85 -46.83 -13.77
N ASN A 246 7.72 -47.23 -13.21
CA ASN A 246 6.40 -46.81 -13.68
C ASN A 246 6.18 -45.30 -13.49
N SER A 247 6.64 -44.71 -12.38
CA SER A 247 6.55 -43.26 -12.16
C SER A 247 7.37 -42.40 -13.13
N ARG A 248 8.33 -42.98 -13.86
CA ARG A 248 9.09 -42.26 -14.89
C ARG A 248 8.43 -42.29 -16.28
N GLN A 249 7.45 -43.16 -16.48
CA GLN A 249 6.76 -43.32 -17.77
C GLN A 249 5.49 -42.46 -17.88
N THR A 250 5.03 -41.88 -16.77
CA THR A 250 3.86 -40.99 -16.64
C THR A 250 4.27 -39.54 -16.44
#